data_AF-A0AAQ3QL59-F1
#
_entry.id   AF-A0AAQ3QL59-F1
#
_cell.length_a   1.000
_cell.length_b   1.000
_cell.length_c   1.000
_cell.angle_alpha   90.00
_cell.angle_beta   90.00
_cell.angle_gamma   90.00
#
_symmetry.space_group_name_H-M   'P 1'
#
loop_
_entity.id
_entity.type
_entity.pdbx_description
1 polymer ?
#
loop_
_entity_poly.entity_id
_entity_poly.type
_entity_poly.pdbx_seq_one_letter_code
_entity_poly.pdbx_strand_id
1 'polypeptide(L)'
;MASPSLEDSGSLLHDSSSQAGSAAGSLQGGDGILSAQATSGGAGVYAAVDDAEYGFQRPEIGKESLVGTVQRYDRHLFLCYKSPEVWPSHVEGSESDRLPRFLAGEIKNWASAIDKKTRLTICEGVDGTDFSNGDVLIFPDMMRYRRLTHFDVEQFVDEVLKKNSEWLPSKPEPLSGSYVFVCAHGSRDRRCGVCGPVLIKRFKEEISSRGLHGQVFVSPCSHIGGHKYAGNVIIFSPNVIGEVTGHWYGYVTPDDVPILLEKHIGKGKIVDHLWRGQMGLSEDDQKNAQNLRLQLNGGLSGVDGCANGVGGGCCQGAGNATCCQVSPKMDKLENHTTREQESQEIVQKSDGKDHKASGSKRASTRKLCRMPTLFESWEREDTYAALAVVAAVASVAVAYSYYRQLS
;
A
#
# COMPACT_ATOMS: atom_id res chain seq x y z
N MET A 1 -51.31 60.35 -12.25
CA MET A 1 -51.15 61.12 -11.01
C MET A 1 -50.39 60.24 -10.02
N ALA A 2 -49.31 60.81 -9.47
CA ALA A 2 -48.64 60.45 -8.22
C ALA A 2 -48.12 59.00 -8.02
N SER A 3 -46.79 58.87 -8.08
CA SER A 3 -46.06 58.10 -7.05
C SER A 3 -46.28 58.75 -5.68
N PRO A 4 -46.08 58.00 -4.58
CA PRO A 4 -44.87 58.33 -3.82
C PRO A 4 -44.12 57.12 -3.24
N SER A 5 -42.81 57.31 -3.18
CA SER A 5 -41.79 56.69 -2.34
C SER A 5 -41.98 57.02 -0.85
N LEU A 6 -41.51 56.15 0.05
CA LEU A 6 -40.81 56.51 1.28
C LEU A 6 -40.06 55.29 1.87
N GLU A 7 -38.83 55.58 2.30
CA GLU A 7 -37.80 54.76 2.96
C GLU A 7 -38.26 54.34 4.38
N ASP A 8 -37.70 53.35 5.09
CA ASP A 8 -36.36 53.39 5.72
C ASP A 8 -36.03 52.10 6.53
N SER A 9 -34.74 51.74 6.52
CA SER A 9 -33.86 51.11 7.55
C SER A 9 -34.06 49.73 8.22
N GLY A 10 -32.94 48.97 8.23
CA GLY A 10 -32.57 47.97 9.26
C GLY A 10 -32.06 46.63 8.68
N SER A 11 -30.84 46.52 8.17
CA SER A 11 -29.57 46.17 8.86
C SER A 11 -29.39 44.69 9.27
N LEU A 12 -28.16 44.20 9.06
CA LEU A 12 -27.47 43.04 9.67
C LEU A 12 -27.50 41.66 8.96
N LEU A 13 -26.54 41.44 8.05
CA LEU A 13 -25.29 40.68 8.26
C LEU A 13 -24.89 39.83 7.04
N HIS A 14 -23.75 40.20 6.49
CA HIS A 14 -22.96 39.50 5.49
C HIS A 14 -22.13 38.43 6.21
N ASP A 15 -22.12 37.20 5.72
CA ASP A 15 -20.98 36.29 5.95
C ASP A 15 -20.51 35.74 4.61
N SER A 16 -19.26 36.06 4.31
CA SER A 16 -18.51 35.73 3.10
C SER A 16 -17.24 35.04 3.55
N SER A 17 -17.07 33.76 3.20
CA SER A 17 -15.75 33.21 2.83
C SER A 17 -15.86 31.76 2.36
N SER A 18 -16.37 31.57 1.14
CA SER A 18 -16.04 30.40 0.32
C SER A 18 -15.11 30.86 -0.80
N GLN A 19 -13.83 30.51 -0.70
CA GLN A 19 -12.90 30.62 -1.81
C GLN A 19 -12.20 29.28 -2.05
N ALA A 20 -12.79 28.52 -2.98
CA ALA A 20 -12.07 27.57 -3.80
C ALA A 20 -11.44 28.34 -4.96
N GLY A 21 -10.11 28.34 -5.04
CA GLY A 21 -9.35 28.96 -6.12
C GLY A 21 -8.87 27.92 -7.12
N SER A 22 -9.60 27.77 -8.21
CA SER A 22 -9.13 27.20 -9.48
C SER A 22 -8.14 28.15 -10.14
N ALA A 23 -7.02 27.63 -10.66
CA ALA A 23 -6.19 28.36 -11.61
C ALA A 23 -5.81 27.45 -12.78
N ALA A 24 -6.46 27.68 -13.91
CA ALA A 24 -6.00 27.29 -15.23
C ALA A 24 -5.11 28.41 -15.77
N GLY A 25 -3.95 28.07 -16.35
CA GLY A 25 -3.06 29.07 -16.93
C GLY A 25 -1.83 28.51 -17.62
N SER A 26 -1.94 28.45 -18.95
CA SER A 26 -0.89 28.65 -19.94
C SER A 26 0.11 27.53 -20.24
N LEU A 27 -0.22 26.83 -21.33
CA LEU A 27 0.71 26.15 -22.24
C LEU A 27 1.76 27.13 -22.80
N GLN A 28 3.03 26.77 -22.73
CA GLN A 28 4.04 27.02 -23.76
C GLN A 28 5.11 25.95 -23.66
N GLY A 29 5.31 25.25 -24.77
CA GLY A 29 6.14 24.05 -24.88
C GLY A 29 7.63 24.32 -24.83
N GLY A 30 8.35 23.24 -24.59
CA GLY A 30 9.80 23.14 -24.71
C GLY A 30 10.20 21.68 -24.51
N ASP A 31 10.28 20.93 -25.60
CA ASP A 31 10.80 19.56 -25.63
C ASP A 31 12.21 19.52 -25.05
N GLY A 32 12.39 18.73 -23.99
CA GLY A 32 13.66 18.51 -23.33
C GLY A 32 13.86 17.03 -23.04
N ILE A 33 14.20 16.26 -24.07
CA ILE A 33 14.82 14.95 -23.93
C ILE A 33 16.09 15.13 -23.08
N LEU A 34 16.13 14.53 -21.89
CA LEU A 34 17.38 14.40 -21.12
C LEU A 34 17.76 12.93 -21.01
N SER A 35 18.55 12.53 -22.01
CA SER A 35 19.47 11.39 -21.90
C SER A 35 20.51 11.73 -20.83
N ALA A 36 20.57 10.91 -19.77
CA ALA A 36 21.57 11.04 -18.72
C ALA A 36 22.95 10.64 -19.25
N GLN A 37 23.79 11.63 -19.53
CA GLN A 37 25.23 11.42 -19.68
C GLN A 37 25.92 11.98 -18.43
N ALA A 38 26.50 11.07 -17.65
CA ALA A 38 27.13 11.38 -16.37
C ALA A 38 28.39 12.22 -16.55
N THR A 39 28.39 13.44 -16.00
CA THR A 39 29.60 14.21 -15.67
C THR A 39 29.70 14.33 -14.15
N SER A 40 30.77 13.75 -13.60
CA SER A 40 30.99 13.38 -12.21
C SER A 40 31.37 14.55 -11.27
N GLY A 41 30.58 15.62 -11.24
CA GLY A 41 30.79 16.74 -10.32
C GLY A 41 29.52 17.45 -9.83
N GLY A 42 28.40 17.34 -10.54
CA GLY A 42 27.13 18.00 -10.18
C GLY A 42 26.14 17.13 -9.41
N ALA A 43 26.20 15.81 -9.56
CA ALA A 43 25.18 14.90 -9.02
C ALA A 43 25.04 14.94 -7.48
N GLY A 44 26.13 15.21 -6.75
CA GLY A 44 26.12 15.27 -5.28
C GLY A 44 25.41 16.51 -4.71
N VAL A 45 25.49 17.66 -5.39
CA VAL A 45 24.83 18.89 -4.93
C VAL A 45 23.33 18.84 -5.22
N TYR A 46 22.94 18.40 -6.42
CA TYR A 46 21.52 18.23 -6.76
C TYR A 46 20.82 17.18 -5.89
N ALA A 47 21.49 16.06 -5.57
CA ALA A 47 20.93 15.05 -4.67
C ALA A 47 20.76 15.57 -3.23
N ALA A 48 21.70 16.38 -2.73
CA ALA A 48 21.59 16.97 -1.40
C ALA A 48 20.48 18.02 -1.29
N VAL A 49 20.27 18.83 -2.35
CA VAL A 49 19.17 19.81 -2.40
C VAL A 49 17.81 19.11 -2.47
N ASP A 50 17.69 18.06 -3.28
CA ASP A 50 16.46 17.26 -3.41
C ASP A 50 16.12 16.53 -2.10
N ASP A 51 17.13 16.09 -1.32
CA ASP A 51 16.90 15.45 -0.01
C ASP A 51 16.46 16.43 1.08
N ALA A 52 16.98 17.67 1.07
CA ALA A 52 16.58 18.73 2.00
C ALA A 52 15.17 19.27 1.72
N GLU A 53 14.72 19.28 0.46
CA GLU A 53 13.40 19.80 0.07
C GLU A 53 12.33 18.71 0.02
N TYR A 54 12.68 17.52 -0.50
CA TYR A 54 11.74 16.44 -0.79
C TYR A 54 12.06 15.13 -0.09
N GLY A 55 13.26 14.94 0.45
CA GLY A 55 13.70 13.68 1.06
C GLY A 55 13.55 13.64 2.58
N PHE A 56 14.54 13.04 3.25
CA PHE A 56 14.50 12.74 4.69
C PHE A 56 15.13 13.84 5.56
N GLN A 57 15.73 14.87 4.96
CA GLN A 57 16.35 16.00 5.67
C GLN A 57 15.43 17.22 5.76
N ARG A 58 14.16 17.07 5.38
CA ARG A 58 13.18 18.16 5.43
C ARG A 58 13.03 18.70 6.86
N PRO A 59 13.08 20.03 7.07
CA PRO A 59 13.14 20.62 8.40
C PRO A 59 11.86 20.43 9.23
N GLU A 60 10.73 20.11 8.62
CA GLU A 60 9.45 19.86 9.30
C GLU A 60 9.31 18.44 9.88
N ILE A 61 10.20 17.51 9.49
CA ILE A 61 10.15 16.11 9.98
C ILE A 61 10.25 16.09 11.50
N GLY A 62 9.30 15.39 12.14
CA GLY A 62 9.24 15.25 13.60
C GLY A 62 8.72 16.47 14.37
N LYS A 63 8.34 17.58 13.70
CA LYS A 63 7.81 18.77 14.37
C LYS A 63 6.30 18.73 14.62
N GLU A 64 5.53 18.14 13.70
CA GLU A 64 4.08 18.02 13.82
C GLU A 64 3.65 16.72 14.49
N SER A 65 2.55 16.77 15.24
CA SER A 65 1.90 15.57 15.73
C SER A 65 1.37 14.72 14.57
N LEU A 66 1.73 13.44 14.56
CA LEU A 66 1.28 12.47 13.56
C LEU A 66 -0.04 11.80 13.94
N VAL A 67 -0.29 11.59 15.23
CA VAL A 67 -1.43 10.81 15.70
C VAL A 67 -2.76 11.45 15.33
N GLY A 68 -3.73 10.63 14.90
CA GLY A 68 -5.06 11.11 14.52
C GLY A 68 -5.15 11.61 13.08
N THR A 69 -4.07 11.54 12.30
CA THR A 69 -4.04 12.06 10.92
C THR A 69 -4.55 11.07 9.87
N VAL A 70 -4.99 9.88 10.30
CA VAL A 70 -5.57 8.86 9.42
C VAL A 70 -7.09 8.96 9.48
N GLN A 71 -7.72 9.17 8.33
CA GLN A 71 -9.17 9.14 8.24
C GLN A 71 -9.70 7.74 8.54
N ARG A 72 -10.80 7.64 9.29
CA ARG A 72 -11.46 6.36 9.55
C ARG A 72 -11.95 5.71 8.25
N TYR A 73 -11.62 4.43 8.08
CA TYR A 73 -12.16 3.52 7.07
C TYR A 73 -12.04 2.08 7.60
N ASP A 74 -12.87 1.15 7.10
CA ASP A 74 -13.02 -0.19 7.68
C ASP A 74 -12.43 -1.29 6.79
N ARG A 75 -12.28 -1.03 5.48
CA ARG A 75 -11.71 -1.97 4.50
C ARG A 75 -10.70 -1.26 3.60
N HIS A 76 -9.54 -1.87 3.38
CA HIS A 76 -8.53 -1.39 2.42
C HIS A 76 -8.38 -2.38 1.27
N LEU A 77 -8.65 -1.92 0.06
CA LEU A 77 -8.38 -2.62 -1.19
C LEU A 77 -7.07 -2.12 -1.77
N PHE A 78 -6.18 -3.05 -2.10
CA PHE A 78 -5.01 -2.79 -2.93
C PHE A 78 -5.18 -3.48 -4.27
N LEU A 79 -5.30 -2.71 -5.35
CA LEU A 79 -5.25 -3.24 -6.71
C LEU A 79 -3.79 -3.29 -7.17
N CYS A 80 -3.27 -4.47 -7.47
CA CYS A 80 -1.96 -4.66 -8.09
C CYS A 80 -2.04 -4.25 -9.56
N TYR A 81 -1.36 -3.18 -9.94
CA TYR A 81 -1.44 -2.63 -11.29
C TYR A 81 -0.23 -1.81 -11.68
N LYS A 82 0.59 -2.31 -12.61
CA LYS A 82 1.79 -1.69 -13.17
C LYS A 82 2.77 -1.25 -12.06
N SER A 83 3.85 -0.57 -12.46
CA SER A 83 4.84 -0.02 -11.51
C SER A 83 4.72 1.50 -11.37
N PRO A 84 5.18 2.09 -10.25
CA PRO A 84 5.08 3.54 -9.99
C PRO A 84 5.68 4.44 -11.08
N GLU A 85 6.65 3.95 -11.83
CA GLU A 85 7.36 4.70 -12.88
C GLU A 85 6.44 5.06 -14.06
N VAL A 86 5.38 4.27 -14.29
CA VAL A 86 4.44 4.47 -15.40
C VAL A 86 3.07 4.97 -14.97
N TRP A 87 2.85 5.17 -13.66
CA TRP A 87 1.58 5.69 -13.17
C TRP A 87 1.44 7.19 -13.50
N PRO A 88 0.32 7.62 -14.10
CA PRO A 88 0.00 9.04 -14.18
C PRO A 88 -0.32 9.58 -12.79
N SER A 89 -0.28 10.90 -12.61
CA SER A 89 -0.53 11.55 -11.31
C SER A 89 -1.84 11.12 -10.65
N HIS A 90 -2.83 10.72 -11.45
CA HIS A 90 -4.12 10.19 -11.02
C HIS A 90 -4.42 8.87 -11.73
N VAL A 91 -3.77 7.78 -11.31
CA VAL A 91 -3.98 6.44 -11.89
C VAL A 91 -5.44 5.99 -11.85
N GLU A 92 -6.16 6.27 -10.75
CA GLU A 92 -7.60 6.01 -10.60
C GLU A 92 -8.52 6.90 -11.47
N GLY A 93 -8.00 7.95 -12.09
CA GLY A 93 -8.75 8.85 -12.97
C GLY A 93 -8.30 8.80 -14.43
N SER A 94 -7.36 7.94 -14.77
CA SER A 94 -6.70 7.93 -16.08
C SER A 94 -7.54 7.19 -17.13
N GLU A 95 -7.78 7.84 -18.27
CA GLU A 95 -8.55 7.25 -19.37
C GLU A 95 -7.85 6.05 -20.03
N SER A 96 -6.50 6.05 -20.04
CA SER A 96 -5.70 4.93 -20.54
C SER A 96 -5.69 3.72 -19.60
N ASP A 97 -5.96 3.92 -18.31
CA ASP A 97 -5.84 2.88 -17.28
C ASP A 97 -7.23 2.44 -16.82
N ARG A 98 -7.92 1.72 -17.73
CA ARG A 98 -9.33 1.33 -17.58
C ARG A 98 -9.64 0.61 -16.27
N LEU A 99 -8.82 -0.37 -15.87
CA LEU A 99 -9.09 -1.19 -14.70
C LEU A 99 -9.08 -0.36 -13.39
N PRO A 100 -8.00 0.37 -13.03
CA PRO A 100 -8.03 1.26 -11.87
C PRO A 100 -9.17 2.27 -11.91
N ARG A 101 -9.43 2.87 -13.09
CA ARG A 101 -10.47 3.89 -13.25
C ARG A 101 -11.88 3.33 -13.05
N PHE A 102 -12.20 2.20 -13.67
CA PHE A 102 -13.50 1.55 -13.51
C PHE A 102 -13.69 1.08 -12.08
N LEU A 103 -12.69 0.45 -11.46
CA LEU A 103 -12.80 -0.01 -10.07
C LEU A 103 -13.02 1.17 -9.10
N ALA A 104 -12.27 2.26 -9.26
CA ALA A 104 -12.46 3.46 -8.45
C ALA A 104 -13.84 4.10 -8.66
N GLY A 105 -14.30 4.18 -9.92
CA GLY A 105 -15.61 4.68 -10.29
C GLY A 105 -16.74 3.85 -9.66
N GLU A 106 -16.65 2.53 -9.76
CA GLU A 106 -17.69 1.62 -9.28
C GLU A 106 -17.80 1.61 -7.76
N ILE A 107 -16.66 1.59 -7.04
CA ILE A 107 -16.64 1.75 -5.57
C ILE A 107 -17.27 3.08 -5.15
N LYS A 108 -16.99 4.16 -5.88
CA LYS A 108 -17.55 5.49 -5.59
C LYS A 108 -19.06 5.53 -5.84
N ASN A 109 -19.52 4.96 -6.95
CA ASN A 109 -20.94 4.93 -7.32
C ASN A 109 -21.79 4.18 -6.29
N TRP A 110 -21.25 3.10 -5.73
CA TRP A 110 -21.95 2.25 -4.76
C TRP A 110 -21.53 2.45 -3.30
N ALA A 111 -20.84 3.54 -2.98
CA ALA A 111 -20.29 3.77 -1.65
C ALA A 111 -21.33 3.71 -0.51
N SER A 112 -22.60 4.05 -0.78
CA SER A 112 -23.70 3.97 0.20
C SER A 112 -24.28 2.56 0.37
N ALA A 113 -24.06 1.67 -0.60
CA ALA A 113 -24.53 0.28 -0.59
C ALA A 113 -23.45 -0.70 -0.09
N ILE A 114 -22.19 -0.26 -0.01
CA ILE A 114 -21.09 -1.02 0.59
C ILE A 114 -21.16 -0.83 2.10
N ASP A 115 -21.24 -1.94 2.83
CA ASP A 115 -21.42 -1.97 4.30
C ASP A 115 -20.19 -1.46 5.08
N LYS A 116 -18.99 -1.70 4.54
CA LYS A 116 -17.71 -1.25 5.11
C LYS A 116 -17.17 -0.04 4.36
N LYS A 117 -16.81 1.03 5.08
CA LYS A 117 -16.17 2.20 4.44
C LYS A 117 -14.86 1.76 3.79
N THR A 118 -14.87 1.72 2.46
CA THR A 118 -13.82 1.08 1.67
C THR A 118 -12.86 2.13 1.08
N ARG A 119 -11.56 1.88 1.24
CA ARG A 119 -10.48 2.66 0.66
C ARG A 119 -9.79 1.87 -0.44
N LEU A 120 -9.65 2.44 -1.63
CA LEU A 120 -8.86 1.88 -2.73
C LEU A 120 -7.48 2.53 -2.77
N THR A 121 -6.44 1.71 -2.94
CA THR A 121 -5.06 2.11 -3.23
C THR A 121 -4.54 1.25 -4.37
N ILE A 122 -3.69 1.79 -5.24
CA ILE A 122 -3.00 1.00 -6.26
C ILE A 122 -1.64 0.59 -5.71
N CYS A 123 -1.25 -0.66 -5.85
CA CYS A 123 0.09 -1.13 -5.52
C CYS A 123 0.76 -1.73 -6.75
N GLU A 124 2.07 -1.89 -6.68
CA GLU A 124 2.81 -2.47 -7.79
C GLU A 124 2.29 -3.85 -8.15
N GLY A 125 1.97 -4.03 -9.44
CA GLY A 125 1.61 -5.30 -10.04
C GLY A 125 2.60 -5.63 -11.13
N VAL A 126 3.24 -6.79 -11.04
CA VAL A 126 4.22 -7.26 -12.03
C VAL A 126 3.89 -8.70 -12.37
N ASP A 127 3.61 -8.95 -13.65
CA ASP A 127 3.24 -10.28 -14.12
C ASP A 127 4.40 -11.27 -13.95
N GLY A 128 4.05 -12.49 -13.52
CA GLY A 128 5.03 -13.52 -13.18
C GLY A 128 5.63 -13.40 -11.78
N THR A 129 5.14 -12.47 -10.95
CA THR A 129 5.45 -12.40 -9.51
C THR A 129 4.27 -12.88 -8.66
N ASP A 130 4.44 -12.92 -7.34
CA ASP A 130 3.36 -13.25 -6.40
C ASP A 130 2.17 -12.27 -6.47
N PHE A 131 2.37 -11.06 -7.00
CA PHE A 131 1.33 -10.04 -7.12
C PHE A 131 1.28 -9.53 -8.58
N SER A 132 0.46 -10.19 -9.38
CA SER A 132 0.35 -9.91 -10.83
C SER A 132 -0.63 -8.78 -11.10
N ASN A 133 -0.61 -8.25 -12.33
CA ASN A 133 -1.56 -7.22 -12.74
C ASN A 133 -3.01 -7.72 -12.62
N GLY A 134 -3.86 -6.90 -12.00
CA GLY A 134 -5.26 -7.23 -11.75
C GLY A 134 -5.51 -8.02 -10.46
N ASP A 135 -4.50 -8.39 -9.70
CA ASP A 135 -4.74 -8.95 -8.37
C ASP A 135 -5.31 -7.87 -7.43
N VAL A 136 -6.26 -8.25 -6.57
CA VAL A 136 -6.87 -7.38 -5.56
C VAL A 136 -6.65 -7.98 -4.17
N LEU A 137 -5.97 -7.23 -3.30
CA LEU A 137 -5.73 -7.60 -1.92
C LEU A 137 -6.72 -6.85 -1.02
N ILE A 138 -7.39 -7.56 -0.11
CA ILE A 138 -8.39 -6.99 0.81
C ILE A 138 -7.90 -7.15 2.25
N PHE A 139 -7.76 -6.03 2.94
CA PHE A 139 -7.44 -5.95 4.37
C PHE A 139 -8.61 -5.30 5.15
N PRO A 140 -8.86 -5.70 6.41
CA PRO A 140 -8.09 -6.65 7.23
C PRO A 140 -8.44 -8.12 6.95
N ASP A 141 -9.32 -8.39 6.00
CA ASP A 141 -9.85 -9.72 5.69
C ASP A 141 -8.75 -10.72 5.25
N MET A 142 -7.55 -10.24 4.88
CA MET A 142 -6.39 -11.05 4.45
C MET A 142 -6.70 -11.97 3.27
N MET A 143 -7.39 -11.44 2.26
CA MET A 143 -7.77 -12.20 1.06
C MET A 143 -7.19 -11.57 -0.20
N ARG A 144 -6.80 -12.43 -1.16
CA ARG A 144 -6.42 -12.05 -2.53
C ARG A 144 -7.43 -12.60 -3.53
N TYR A 145 -7.87 -11.75 -4.45
CA TYR A 145 -8.61 -12.12 -5.65
C TYR A 145 -7.69 -11.93 -6.85
N ARG A 146 -7.65 -12.90 -7.76
CA ARG A 146 -6.69 -12.90 -8.86
C ARG A 146 -7.29 -12.43 -10.17
N ARG A 147 -6.47 -11.72 -10.97
CA ARG A 147 -6.75 -11.40 -12.38
C ARG A 147 -8.10 -10.70 -12.60
N LEU A 148 -8.44 -9.73 -11.76
CA LEU A 148 -9.56 -8.84 -12.04
C LEU A 148 -9.28 -8.05 -13.31
N THR A 149 -10.18 -8.09 -14.28
CA THR A 149 -10.11 -7.26 -15.48
C THR A 149 -11.15 -6.14 -15.43
N HIS A 150 -11.03 -5.17 -16.33
CA HIS A 150 -11.98 -4.07 -16.42
C HIS A 150 -13.41 -4.53 -16.79
N PHE A 151 -13.58 -5.74 -17.35
CA PHE A 151 -14.89 -6.31 -17.65
C PHE A 151 -15.60 -6.87 -16.40
N ASP A 152 -14.83 -7.20 -15.36
CA ASP A 152 -15.32 -7.89 -14.18
C ASP A 152 -15.71 -6.94 -13.03
N VAL A 153 -15.37 -5.65 -13.15
CA VAL A 153 -15.43 -4.67 -12.06
C VAL A 153 -16.83 -4.58 -11.43
N GLU A 154 -17.87 -4.47 -12.25
CA GLU A 154 -19.26 -4.34 -11.76
C GLU A 154 -19.66 -5.55 -10.91
N GLN A 155 -19.43 -6.76 -11.45
CA GLN A 155 -19.72 -8.00 -10.74
C GLN A 155 -18.87 -8.14 -9.47
N PHE A 156 -17.59 -7.82 -9.54
CA PHE A 156 -16.68 -7.89 -8.39
C PHE A 156 -17.13 -6.97 -7.25
N VAL A 157 -17.49 -5.72 -7.55
CA VAL A 157 -17.99 -4.77 -6.54
C VAL A 157 -19.32 -5.25 -5.95
N ASP A 158 -20.21 -5.79 -6.77
CA ASP A 158 -21.50 -6.31 -6.31
C ASP A 158 -21.36 -7.54 -5.41
N GLU A 159 -20.61 -8.54 -5.84
CA GLU A 159 -20.43 -9.80 -5.09
C GLU A 159 -19.53 -9.60 -3.86
N VAL A 160 -18.34 -9.03 -4.03
CA VAL A 160 -17.35 -8.97 -2.95
C VAL A 160 -17.60 -7.82 -1.98
N LEU A 161 -17.89 -6.62 -2.50
CA LEU A 161 -17.96 -5.43 -1.65
C LEU A 161 -19.37 -5.15 -1.12
N LYS A 162 -20.42 -5.37 -1.90
CA LYS A 162 -21.81 -5.14 -1.46
C LYS A 162 -22.40 -6.35 -0.75
N LYS A 163 -22.24 -7.55 -1.31
CA LYS A 163 -22.85 -8.79 -0.79
C LYS A 163 -21.95 -9.55 0.19
N ASN A 164 -20.67 -9.22 0.28
CA ASN A 164 -19.66 -9.99 1.04
C ASN A 164 -19.65 -11.49 0.66
N SER A 165 -19.86 -11.79 -0.62
CA SER A 165 -19.87 -13.15 -1.16
C SER A 165 -18.57 -13.47 -1.90
N GLU A 166 -18.36 -14.75 -2.22
CA GLU A 166 -17.28 -15.16 -3.13
C GLU A 166 -17.54 -14.59 -4.53
N TRP A 167 -16.47 -14.18 -5.21
CA TRP A 167 -16.50 -13.75 -6.60
C TRP A 167 -16.32 -14.95 -7.52
N LEU A 168 -17.27 -15.19 -8.40
CA LEU A 168 -17.09 -16.14 -9.50
C LEU A 168 -16.51 -15.36 -10.68
N PRO A 169 -15.31 -15.70 -11.19
CA PRO A 169 -14.91 -17.06 -11.55
C PRO A 169 -13.75 -17.65 -10.73
N SER A 170 -13.18 -16.92 -9.77
CA SER A 170 -11.99 -17.35 -9.03
C SER A 170 -12.19 -17.25 -7.53
N LYS A 171 -12.01 -18.38 -6.83
CA LYS A 171 -12.07 -18.43 -5.38
C LYS A 171 -10.98 -17.52 -4.77
N PRO A 172 -11.30 -16.73 -3.72
CA PRO A 172 -10.30 -15.94 -3.06
C PRO A 172 -9.27 -16.79 -2.32
N GLU A 173 -8.03 -16.31 -2.31
CA GLU A 173 -6.90 -16.99 -1.70
C GLU A 173 -6.52 -16.29 -0.39
N PRO A 174 -6.39 -17.02 0.73
CA PRO A 174 -5.96 -16.41 1.98
C PRO A 174 -4.51 -15.95 1.87
N LEU A 175 -4.24 -14.76 2.41
CA LEU A 175 -2.91 -14.18 2.54
C LEU A 175 -2.31 -14.58 3.88
N SER A 176 -1.00 -14.78 3.91
CA SER A 176 -0.22 -15.09 5.11
C SER A 176 0.94 -14.13 5.26
N GLY A 177 1.38 -13.91 6.51
CA GLY A 177 2.51 -13.02 6.80
C GLY A 177 2.09 -11.55 6.93
N SER A 178 3.07 -10.66 6.78
CA SER A 178 2.91 -9.21 6.98
C SER A 178 3.11 -8.47 5.66
N TYR A 179 2.29 -7.44 5.43
CA TYR A 179 2.28 -6.65 4.21
C TYR A 179 2.61 -5.19 4.51
N VAL A 180 3.62 -4.69 3.83
CA VAL A 180 4.14 -3.32 3.95
C VAL A 180 3.90 -2.60 2.63
N PHE A 181 3.12 -1.52 2.67
CA PHE A 181 2.89 -0.66 1.52
C PHE A 181 3.57 0.69 1.73
N VAL A 182 4.46 1.08 0.82
CA VAL A 182 5.18 2.36 0.90
C VAL A 182 4.73 3.25 -0.25
N CYS A 183 4.28 4.47 0.07
CA CYS A 183 3.89 5.41 -0.96
C CYS A 183 5.10 5.84 -1.79
N ALA A 184 5.09 5.51 -3.09
CA ALA A 184 6.18 5.81 -4.02
C ALA A 184 5.70 6.57 -5.28
N HIS A 185 4.53 7.20 -5.20
CA HIS A 185 3.86 7.82 -6.34
C HIS A 185 4.46 9.17 -6.75
N GLY A 186 5.60 9.13 -7.46
CA GLY A 186 6.38 10.32 -7.80
C GLY A 186 5.70 11.31 -8.77
N SER A 187 4.88 10.82 -9.69
CA SER A 187 4.11 11.65 -10.62
C SER A 187 2.98 12.43 -9.93
N ARG A 188 2.52 11.94 -8.78
CA ARG A 188 1.49 12.59 -7.94
C ARG A 188 2.09 13.49 -6.88
N ASP A 189 3.17 13.05 -6.25
CA ASP A 189 3.81 13.77 -5.16
C ASP A 189 5.33 13.55 -5.17
N ARG A 190 6.08 14.65 -5.32
CA ARG A 190 7.54 14.60 -5.43
C ARG A 190 8.20 13.99 -4.19
N ARG A 191 7.69 14.30 -2.99
CA ARG A 191 8.21 13.76 -1.73
C ARG A 191 8.07 12.25 -1.66
N CYS A 192 6.93 11.72 -2.08
CA CYS A 192 6.73 10.27 -2.18
C CYS A 192 7.63 9.65 -3.26
N GLY A 193 7.84 10.33 -4.38
CA GLY A 193 8.76 9.89 -5.43
C GLY A 193 10.24 9.85 -5.01
N VAL A 194 10.65 10.70 -4.07
CA VAL A 194 12.02 10.71 -3.51
C VAL A 194 12.16 9.70 -2.36
N CYS A 195 11.28 9.77 -1.35
CA CYS A 195 11.37 8.92 -0.16
C CYS A 195 11.01 7.44 -0.44
N GLY A 196 9.97 7.20 -1.25
CA GLY A 196 9.38 5.87 -1.44
C GLY A 196 10.37 4.83 -1.96
N PRO A 197 11.05 5.06 -3.10
CA PRO A 197 12.02 4.12 -3.66
C PRO A 197 13.15 3.76 -2.69
N VAL A 198 13.64 4.74 -1.91
CA VAL A 198 14.70 4.52 -0.92
C VAL A 198 14.22 3.59 0.20
N LEU A 199 13.00 3.82 0.71
CA LEU A 199 12.40 2.96 1.74
C LEU A 199 12.11 1.55 1.21
N ILE A 200 11.55 1.41 0.01
CA ILE A 200 11.31 0.10 -0.61
C ILE A 200 12.60 -0.70 -0.71
N LYS A 201 13.68 -0.07 -1.20
CA LYS A 201 15.00 -0.71 -1.28
C LYS A 201 15.48 -1.15 0.10
N ARG A 202 15.40 -0.26 1.10
CA ARG A 202 15.82 -0.54 2.48
C ARG A 202 15.04 -1.69 3.11
N PHE A 203 13.72 -1.74 2.93
CA PHE A 203 12.89 -2.86 3.38
C PHE A 203 13.29 -4.17 2.71
N LYS A 204 13.48 -4.18 1.39
CA LYS A 204 13.92 -5.39 0.65
C LYS A 204 15.27 -5.90 1.17
N GLU A 205 16.22 -5.01 1.44
CA GLU A 205 17.53 -5.35 2.01
C GLU A 205 17.43 -5.96 3.42
N GLU A 206 16.66 -5.35 4.32
CA GLU A 206 16.47 -5.87 5.69
C GLU A 206 15.67 -7.18 5.74
N ILE A 207 14.65 -7.33 4.90
CA ILE A 207 13.89 -8.58 4.78
C ILE A 207 14.84 -9.70 4.35
N SER A 208 15.72 -9.42 3.39
CA SER A 208 16.68 -10.39 2.87
C SER A 208 17.74 -10.75 3.91
N SER A 209 18.34 -9.75 4.58
CA SER A 209 19.40 -9.97 5.57
C SER A 209 18.91 -10.74 6.80
N ARG A 210 17.62 -10.64 7.13
CA ARG A 210 16.98 -11.33 8.26
C ARG A 210 16.31 -12.66 7.88
N GLY A 211 16.35 -13.06 6.60
CA GLY A 211 15.70 -14.28 6.13
C GLY A 211 14.17 -14.27 6.24
N LEU A 212 13.55 -13.08 6.14
CA LEU A 212 12.10 -12.89 6.26
C LEU A 212 11.34 -13.04 4.92
N HIS A 213 11.99 -13.60 3.90
CA HIS A 213 11.36 -13.91 2.61
C HIS A 213 10.15 -14.82 2.79
N GLY A 214 9.07 -14.54 2.05
CA GLY A 214 7.80 -15.28 2.15
C GLY A 214 7.00 -15.02 3.43
N GLN A 215 7.53 -14.23 4.37
CA GLN A 215 6.84 -13.85 5.60
C GLN A 215 6.51 -12.35 5.62
N VAL A 216 7.38 -11.51 5.05
CA VAL A 216 7.17 -10.07 4.95
C VAL A 216 7.23 -9.65 3.49
N PHE A 217 6.14 -9.05 3.01
CA PHE A 217 5.98 -8.56 1.65
C PHE A 217 6.02 -7.03 1.67
N VAL A 218 6.86 -6.42 0.83
CA VAL A 218 6.94 -4.96 0.68
C VAL A 218 6.66 -4.56 -0.76
N SER A 219 5.70 -3.66 -0.93
CA SER A 219 5.28 -3.15 -2.25
C SER A 219 5.21 -1.63 -2.25
N PRO A 220 5.66 -0.96 -3.32
CA PRO A 220 5.30 0.42 -3.53
C PRO A 220 3.79 0.55 -3.81
N CYS A 221 3.23 1.70 -3.44
CA CYS A 221 1.83 2.03 -3.66
C CYS A 221 1.62 3.48 -4.12
N SER A 222 0.41 3.74 -4.65
CA SER A 222 -0.04 5.03 -5.11
C SER A 222 -0.22 6.00 -3.94
N HIS A 223 -0.58 7.25 -4.24
CA HIS A 223 -0.60 8.29 -3.23
C HIS A 223 -1.70 8.06 -2.20
N ILE A 224 -1.30 7.74 -0.97
CA ILE A 224 -2.22 7.46 0.14
C ILE A 224 -2.60 8.70 0.97
N GLY A 225 -2.21 9.90 0.55
CA GLY A 225 -2.42 11.15 1.28
C GLY A 225 -1.38 11.39 2.37
N GLY A 226 -1.37 12.61 2.91
CA GLY A 226 -0.37 13.00 3.91
C GLY A 226 1.03 13.16 3.33
N HIS A 227 1.17 13.76 2.14
CA HIS A 227 2.48 14.09 1.55
C HIS A 227 3.36 14.94 2.47
N LYS A 228 2.76 15.77 3.33
CA LYS A 228 3.49 16.48 4.38
C LYS A 228 4.25 15.53 5.32
N TYR A 229 3.73 14.32 5.51
CA TYR A 229 4.30 13.23 6.32
C TYR A 229 5.09 12.20 5.50
N ALA A 230 5.55 12.55 4.29
CA ALA A 230 6.22 11.62 3.38
C ALA A 230 7.37 10.83 4.04
N GLY A 231 7.58 9.61 3.55
CA GLY A 231 7.91 8.48 4.41
C GLY A 231 6.64 7.76 4.90
N ASN A 232 5.59 7.76 4.07
CA ASN A 232 4.31 7.14 4.41
C ASN A 232 4.37 5.63 4.18
N VAL A 233 4.14 4.87 5.25
CA VAL A 233 4.16 3.41 5.25
C VAL A 233 2.88 2.88 5.91
N ILE A 234 2.27 1.87 5.32
CA ILE A 234 1.16 1.12 5.93
C ILE A 234 1.64 -0.29 6.19
N ILE A 235 1.43 -0.79 7.40
CA ILE A 235 1.77 -2.17 7.77
C ILE A 235 0.50 -2.90 8.21
N PHE A 236 0.23 -4.00 7.53
CA PHE A 236 -0.74 -5.01 7.93
C PHE A 236 0.04 -6.21 8.45
N SER A 237 -0.10 -6.51 9.74
CA SER A 237 0.58 -7.64 10.37
C SER A 237 -0.34 -8.27 11.39
N PRO A 238 -0.35 -9.62 11.52
CA PRO A 238 -1.03 -10.29 12.62
C PRO A 238 -0.44 -9.82 13.95
N ASN A 239 -1.31 -9.52 14.91
CA ASN A 239 -0.91 -9.26 16.29
C ASN A 239 -0.75 -10.60 17.07
N VAL A 240 -0.48 -10.50 18.37
CA VAL A 240 -0.25 -11.67 19.25
C VAL A 240 -1.45 -12.63 19.37
N ILE A 241 -2.67 -12.17 19.06
CA ILE A 241 -3.89 -12.99 19.03
C ILE A 241 -4.32 -13.37 17.61
N GLY A 242 -3.49 -13.07 16.60
CA GLY A 242 -3.73 -13.41 15.19
C GLY A 242 -4.63 -12.43 14.43
N GLU A 243 -5.12 -11.36 15.06
CA GLU A 243 -5.91 -10.34 14.38
C GLU A 243 -5.02 -9.43 13.54
N VAL A 244 -5.51 -9.04 12.36
CA VAL A 244 -4.81 -8.11 11.46
C VAL A 244 -5.52 -6.78 11.43
N THR A 245 -4.75 -5.69 11.50
CA THR A 245 -5.23 -4.34 11.23
C THR A 245 -4.16 -3.55 10.47
N GLY A 246 -4.54 -2.42 9.87
CA GLY A 246 -3.65 -1.54 9.12
C GLY A 246 -3.17 -0.37 9.97
N HIS A 247 -1.88 -0.35 10.29
CA HIS A 247 -1.23 0.77 10.97
C HIS A 247 -0.51 1.67 9.97
N TRP A 248 -0.73 2.97 10.08
CA TRP A 248 -0.09 3.98 9.25
C TRP A 248 1.05 4.64 9.99
N TYR A 249 2.13 4.85 9.28
CA TYR A 249 3.32 5.55 9.73
C TYR A 249 3.63 6.70 8.78
N GLY A 250 4.19 7.77 9.33
CA GLY A 250 4.69 8.94 8.59
C GLY A 250 6.10 9.27 9.03
N TYR A 251 6.79 10.08 8.25
CA TYR A 251 8.19 10.46 8.50
C TYR A 251 9.15 9.28 8.63
N VAL A 252 8.80 8.10 8.12
CA VAL A 252 9.68 6.93 8.17
C VAL A 252 10.93 7.21 7.36
N THR A 253 12.09 7.02 7.97
CA THR A 253 13.42 7.11 7.34
C THR A 253 14.02 5.72 7.13
N PRO A 254 15.13 5.58 6.36
CA PRO A 254 15.80 4.29 6.19
C PRO A 254 16.29 3.66 7.50
N ASP A 255 16.58 4.46 8.53
CA ASP A 255 17.04 3.99 9.84
C ASP A 255 15.90 3.42 10.70
N ASP A 256 14.65 3.81 10.39
CA ASP A 256 13.46 3.32 11.08
C ASP A 256 13.00 1.94 10.57
N VAL A 257 13.44 1.53 9.37
CA VAL A 257 13.03 0.25 8.75
C VAL A 257 13.38 -0.97 9.62
N PRO A 258 14.62 -1.12 10.14
CA PRO A 258 14.95 -2.15 11.13
C PRO A 258 14.02 -2.14 12.34
N ILE A 259 13.64 -0.95 12.82
CA ILE A 259 12.82 -0.77 14.03
C ILE A 259 11.38 -1.22 13.75
N LEU A 260 10.82 -0.89 12.59
CA LEU A 260 9.48 -1.33 12.17
C LEU A 260 9.41 -2.85 12.00
N LEU A 261 10.43 -3.45 11.39
CA LEU A 261 10.52 -4.91 11.24
C LEU A 261 10.64 -5.61 12.59
N GLU A 262 11.50 -5.10 13.49
CA GLU A 262 11.71 -5.75 14.80
C GLU A 262 10.55 -5.52 15.77
N LYS A 263 10.11 -4.26 15.94
CA LYS A 263 9.11 -3.91 16.95
C LYS A 263 7.70 -4.23 16.47
N HIS A 264 7.28 -3.68 15.34
CA HIS A 264 5.90 -3.86 14.90
C HIS A 264 5.69 -5.27 14.34
N ILE A 265 6.41 -5.65 13.30
CA ILE A 265 6.20 -6.96 12.66
C ILE A 265 6.65 -8.10 13.57
N GLY A 266 7.84 -8.00 14.17
CA GLY A 266 8.41 -9.09 15.00
C GLY A 266 7.80 -9.22 16.40
N LYS A 267 7.39 -8.12 17.05
CA LYS A 267 6.92 -8.13 18.45
C LYS A 267 5.48 -7.63 18.64
N GLY A 268 4.79 -7.21 17.57
CA GLY A 268 3.45 -6.61 17.66
C GLY A 268 3.43 -5.25 18.37
N LYS A 269 4.59 -4.59 18.54
CA LYS A 269 4.72 -3.32 19.27
C LYS A 269 4.74 -2.13 18.31
N ILE A 270 3.78 -1.24 18.47
CA ILE A 270 3.65 -0.02 17.66
C ILE A 270 4.79 0.95 17.96
N VAL A 271 5.34 1.57 16.92
CA VAL A 271 6.38 2.61 17.00
C VAL A 271 5.70 3.98 17.08
N ASP A 272 5.32 4.40 18.30
CA ASP A 272 4.39 5.52 18.50
C ASP A 272 4.85 6.88 17.94
N HIS A 273 6.15 7.17 17.92
CA HIS A 273 6.66 8.46 17.39
C HIS A 273 6.54 8.60 15.87
N LEU A 274 6.41 7.49 15.14
CA LEU A 274 6.14 7.45 13.70
C LEU A 274 4.66 7.21 13.39
N TRP A 275 3.87 6.85 14.40
CA TRP A 275 2.53 6.32 14.22
C TRP A 275 1.52 7.44 13.94
N ARG A 276 0.84 7.34 12.81
CA ARG A 276 -0.20 8.27 12.38
C ARG A 276 -1.58 7.87 12.84
N GLY A 277 -1.84 6.56 12.86
CA GLY A 277 -3.18 6.04 13.12
C GLY A 277 -3.34 4.58 12.73
N GLN A 278 -4.53 4.05 12.99
CA GLN A 278 -4.92 2.68 12.65
C GLN A 278 -6.28 2.74 11.96
N MET A 279 -6.47 1.88 10.96
CA MET A 279 -7.77 1.72 10.32
C MET A 279 -8.86 1.29 11.32
N GLY A 280 -10.11 1.62 11.02
CA GLY A 280 -11.26 1.36 11.89
C GLY A 280 -11.43 2.32 13.06
N LEU A 281 -10.38 3.07 13.46
CA LEU A 281 -10.45 3.99 14.60
C LEU A 281 -10.80 5.42 14.18
N SER A 282 -11.61 6.11 15.00
CA SER A 282 -11.79 7.56 14.88
C SER A 282 -10.52 8.33 15.27
N GLU A 283 -10.47 9.63 14.99
CA GLU A 283 -9.33 10.48 15.39
C GLU A 283 -9.12 10.44 16.92
N ASP A 284 -10.19 10.54 17.69
CA ASP A 284 -10.12 10.51 19.16
C ASP A 284 -9.72 9.13 19.67
N ASP A 285 -10.24 8.06 19.07
CA ASP A 285 -9.82 6.68 19.41
C ASP A 285 -8.34 6.44 19.11
N GLN A 286 -7.82 7.02 18.01
CA GLN A 286 -6.40 6.95 17.69
C GLN A 286 -5.55 7.64 18.77
N LYS A 287 -5.92 8.85 19.17
CA LYS A 287 -5.24 9.59 20.25
C LYS A 287 -5.31 8.82 21.58
N ASN A 288 -6.48 8.31 21.94
CA ASN A 288 -6.69 7.51 23.15
C ASN A 288 -5.84 6.23 23.14
N ALA A 289 -5.78 5.52 22.01
CA ALA A 289 -4.98 4.33 21.87
C ALA A 289 -3.47 4.60 22.04
N GLN A 290 -2.96 5.71 21.50
CA GLN A 290 -1.56 6.11 21.72
C GLN A 290 -1.31 6.49 23.18
N ASN A 291 -2.18 7.30 23.78
CA ASN A 291 -2.03 7.70 25.18
C ASN A 291 -1.97 6.48 26.12
N LEU A 292 -2.83 5.49 25.91
CA LEU A 292 -2.82 4.25 26.68
C LEU A 292 -1.48 3.49 26.54
N ARG A 293 -0.95 3.36 25.32
CA ARG A 293 0.35 2.71 25.08
C ARG A 293 1.50 3.45 25.74
N LEU A 294 1.50 4.78 25.69
CA LEU A 294 2.54 5.61 26.32
C LEU A 294 2.50 5.51 27.85
N GLN A 295 1.30 5.47 28.46
CA GLN A 295 1.16 5.27 29.91
C GLN A 295 1.69 3.90 30.35
N LEU A 296 1.36 2.84 29.61
CA LEU A 296 1.83 1.47 29.92
C LEU A 296 3.35 1.33 29.78
N ASN A 297 3.95 1.99 28.80
CA ASN A 297 5.41 1.99 28.61
C ASN A 297 6.13 2.88 29.62
N GLY A 298 5.52 3.99 30.05
CA GLY A 298 6.07 4.91 31.05
C GLY A 298 6.09 4.34 32.47
N GLY A 299 5.22 3.38 32.79
CA GLY A 299 5.17 2.72 34.11
C GLY A 299 6.32 1.77 34.42
N LEU A 300 7.16 1.42 33.43
CA LEU A 300 8.32 0.54 33.60
C LEU A 300 9.65 1.31 33.81
N SER A 301 9.62 2.64 33.79
CA SER A 301 10.80 3.51 33.92
C SER A 301 10.69 4.43 35.14
N GLY A 302 10.44 3.87 36.32
CA GLY A 302 10.17 4.66 37.52
C GLY A 302 10.37 3.95 38.85
N VAL A 303 11.37 3.08 38.98
CA VAL A 303 11.92 2.72 40.30
C VAL A 303 13.42 2.53 40.16
N ASP A 304 14.19 3.61 40.32
CA ASP A 304 15.57 3.55 40.82
C ASP A 304 16.07 4.96 41.22
N GLY A 305 16.37 5.12 42.52
CA GLY A 305 17.12 6.23 43.14
C GLY A 305 16.31 7.51 43.42
N CYS A 306 16.32 8.14 44.60
CA CYS A 306 17.28 8.08 45.70
C CYS A 306 16.65 8.62 46.99
N ALA A 307 17.08 8.09 48.12
CA ALA A 307 16.79 8.60 49.46
C ALA A 307 17.52 9.93 49.73
N ASN A 308 16.81 10.91 50.28
CA ASN A 308 17.21 11.71 51.45
C ASN A 308 16.22 12.86 51.69
N GLY A 309 15.80 13.04 52.95
CA GLY A 309 15.07 14.24 53.36
C GLY A 309 14.21 14.03 54.61
N VAL A 310 14.83 14.20 55.78
CA VAL A 310 14.22 14.23 57.11
C VAL A 310 13.27 15.44 57.26
N GLY A 311 12.14 15.22 57.94
CA GLY A 311 11.26 16.24 58.55
C GLY A 311 9.79 16.01 58.19
N GLY A 312 8.83 15.87 59.10
CA GLY A 312 8.77 16.04 60.54
C GLY A 312 7.31 16.40 60.88
N GLY A 313 6.63 15.59 61.69
CA GLY A 313 5.30 15.86 62.30
C GLY A 313 4.10 15.93 61.33
N CYS A 314 2.86 15.65 61.69
CA CYS A 314 2.22 15.25 62.94
C CYS A 314 0.76 14.83 62.61
N CYS A 315 0.22 13.90 63.41
CA CYS A 315 -1.20 13.70 63.81
C CYS A 315 -2.30 13.53 62.74
N GLN A 316 -3.36 12.71 62.88
CA GLN A 316 -3.88 11.81 63.93
C GLN A 316 -5.10 11.09 63.31
N GLY A 317 -5.42 9.88 63.77
CA GLY A 317 -6.81 9.40 63.77
C GLY A 317 -7.07 8.03 63.13
N ALA A 318 -7.22 7.04 64.01
CA ALA A 318 -7.89 5.73 63.89
C ALA A 318 -8.89 5.58 62.72
N GLY A 319 -9.04 4.45 62.03
CA GLY A 319 -8.69 3.06 62.31
C GLY A 319 -9.83 2.18 61.78
N ASN A 320 -9.54 1.24 60.87
CA ASN A 320 -10.08 -0.13 60.82
C ASN A 320 -9.81 -0.83 59.47
N ALA A 321 -9.50 -2.12 59.59
CA ALA A 321 -9.58 -3.20 58.58
C ALA A 321 -8.39 -3.48 57.65
N THR A 322 -7.38 -4.15 58.23
CA THR A 322 -6.77 -5.44 57.84
C THR A 322 -7.12 -6.10 56.49
N CYS A 323 -6.06 -6.34 55.70
CA CYS A 323 -5.68 -7.53 54.92
C CYS A 323 -6.75 -8.35 54.17
N CYS A 324 -6.52 -8.63 52.88
CA CYS A 324 -6.39 -10.00 52.37
C CYS A 324 -5.70 -10.05 51.00
N GLN A 325 -4.64 -10.85 50.94
CA GLN A 325 -4.13 -11.49 49.73
C GLN A 325 -5.19 -12.46 49.19
N VAL A 326 -5.36 -12.51 47.87
CA VAL A 326 -6.00 -13.65 47.20
C VAL A 326 -5.20 -13.98 45.93
N SER A 327 -4.62 -15.18 45.90
CA SER A 327 -4.28 -15.91 44.68
C SER A 327 -5.40 -16.90 44.36
N PRO A 328 -5.63 -17.20 43.07
CA PRO A 328 -5.84 -18.60 42.68
C PRO A 328 -4.99 -18.95 41.44
N LYS A 329 -4.12 -19.94 41.52
CA LYS A 329 -4.34 -21.39 41.25
C LYS A 329 -4.62 -21.72 39.77
N MET A 330 -3.63 -22.42 39.24
CA MET A 330 -3.53 -23.13 37.97
C MET A 330 -4.23 -24.49 38.12
N ASP A 331 -5.20 -24.78 37.25
CA ASP A 331 -5.75 -26.13 37.13
C ASP A 331 -5.28 -26.78 35.82
N LYS A 332 -4.70 -27.97 36.02
CA LYS A 332 -4.28 -28.94 35.02
C LYS A 332 -5.49 -29.83 34.70
N LEU A 333 -5.84 -29.97 33.44
CA LEU A 333 -6.71 -31.08 32.99
C LEU A 333 -6.08 -31.75 31.77
N GLU A 334 -5.48 -32.91 32.03
CA GLU A 334 -5.18 -33.93 31.02
C GLU A 334 -6.45 -34.74 30.77
N ASN A 335 -6.74 -35.05 29.51
CA ASN A 335 -7.31 -36.35 29.17
C ASN A 335 -6.87 -36.78 27.77
N HIS A 336 -6.23 -37.94 27.75
CA HIS A 336 -5.85 -38.72 26.58
C HIS A 336 -7.08 -39.27 25.87
N THR A 337 -7.06 -39.31 24.53
CA THR A 337 -7.54 -40.48 23.79
C THR A 337 -6.70 -40.66 22.53
N THR A 338 -5.98 -41.77 22.50
CA THR A 338 -5.23 -42.32 21.37
C THR A 338 -6.20 -42.92 20.35
N ARG A 339 -6.02 -42.64 19.07
CA ARG A 339 -6.17 -43.68 18.04
C ARG A 339 -5.41 -43.33 16.76
N GLU A 340 -4.78 -44.37 16.27
CA GLU A 340 -3.72 -44.47 15.28
C GLU A 340 -4.19 -44.32 13.81
N GLN A 341 -3.18 -44.00 12.97
CA GLN A 341 -2.95 -44.41 11.57
C GLN A 341 -3.98 -43.93 10.53
N GLU A 342 -3.62 -43.53 9.30
CA GLU A 342 -2.58 -44.06 8.43
C GLU A 342 -1.88 -42.97 7.59
N SER A 343 -0.62 -43.28 7.30
CA SER A 343 0.26 -42.66 6.31
C SER A 343 -0.11 -43.15 4.90
N GLN A 344 -0.07 -42.26 3.90
CA GLN A 344 0.25 -42.66 2.52
C GLN A 344 1.13 -41.60 1.86
N GLU A 345 2.43 -41.90 1.86
CA GLU A 345 3.36 -41.43 0.84
C GLU A 345 2.93 -41.96 -0.53
N ILE A 346 2.90 -41.10 -1.54
CA ILE A 346 3.05 -41.53 -2.92
C ILE A 346 4.32 -40.89 -3.46
N VAL A 347 5.35 -41.72 -3.53
CA VAL A 347 6.54 -41.54 -4.36
C VAL A 347 6.12 -41.66 -5.82
N GLN A 348 6.37 -40.63 -6.62
CA GLN A 348 6.53 -40.79 -8.07
C GLN A 348 7.92 -40.30 -8.49
N LYS A 349 8.76 -41.27 -8.81
CA LYS A 349 9.87 -41.13 -9.76
C LYS A 349 9.28 -40.82 -11.14
N SER A 350 9.88 -39.88 -11.86
CA SER A 350 10.12 -40.09 -13.29
C SER A 350 11.37 -39.34 -13.75
N ASP A 351 12.04 -40.01 -14.67
CA ASP A 351 13.38 -39.79 -15.17
C ASP A 351 13.55 -38.50 -16.00
N GLY A 352 14.70 -37.85 -15.78
CA GLY A 352 15.74 -37.64 -16.80
C GLY A 352 15.38 -36.93 -18.11
N LYS A 353 15.95 -35.72 -18.29
CA LYS A 353 16.95 -35.45 -19.34
C LYS A 353 17.56 -34.05 -19.21
N ASP A 354 18.78 -34.01 -18.70
CA ASP A 354 19.71 -32.91 -18.92
C ASP A 354 20.22 -32.95 -20.37
N HIS A 355 20.09 -31.84 -21.09
CA HIS A 355 20.96 -31.54 -22.23
C HIS A 355 21.85 -30.35 -21.90
N LYS A 356 23.10 -30.69 -21.59
CA LYS A 356 24.24 -29.79 -21.52
C LYS A 356 24.68 -29.47 -22.96
N ALA A 357 24.75 -28.19 -23.32
CA ALA A 357 25.55 -27.73 -24.44
C ALA A 357 26.33 -26.46 -24.04
N SER A 358 27.63 -26.69 -23.86
CA SER A 358 28.71 -25.71 -23.76
C SER A 358 28.95 -25.05 -25.12
N GLY A 359 29.41 -23.78 -25.13
CA GLY A 359 29.94 -23.18 -26.36
C GLY A 359 30.24 -21.69 -26.29
N SER A 360 31.32 -21.34 -25.60
CA SER A 360 31.99 -20.03 -25.76
C SER A 360 32.49 -19.85 -27.20
N LYS A 361 32.29 -18.66 -27.79
CA LYS A 361 33.33 -17.96 -28.59
C LYS A 361 32.93 -16.51 -28.90
N ARG A 362 33.80 -15.62 -28.43
CA ARG A 362 33.88 -14.19 -28.73
C ARG A 362 34.56 -14.02 -30.08
N ALA A 363 33.95 -13.29 -31.02
CA ALA A 363 34.66 -12.68 -32.14
C ALA A 363 33.99 -11.37 -32.56
N SER A 364 34.84 -10.35 -32.64
CA SER A 364 34.62 -8.96 -33.03
C SER A 364 34.40 -8.83 -34.54
N THR A 365 33.43 -8.04 -34.98
CA THR A 365 33.52 -7.22 -36.22
C THR A 365 32.41 -6.16 -36.32
N ARG A 366 32.85 -4.90 -36.44
CA ARG A 366 32.33 -3.73 -37.18
C ARG A 366 30.82 -3.42 -37.21
N LYS A 367 30.53 -2.21 -36.71
CA LYS A 367 29.28 -1.45 -36.74
C LYS A 367 28.70 -1.30 -38.16
N LEU A 368 27.43 -1.67 -38.31
CA LEU A 368 26.50 -1.19 -39.33
C LEU A 368 25.29 -0.61 -38.58
N CYS A 369 24.95 0.65 -38.86
CA CYS A 369 23.75 1.30 -38.33
C CYS A 369 22.50 0.56 -38.83
N ARG A 370 21.73 -0.02 -37.90
CA ARG A 370 20.43 -0.63 -38.18
C ARG A 370 19.35 0.36 -37.74
N MET A 371 18.54 0.82 -38.71
CA MET A 371 17.32 1.59 -38.46
C MET A 371 16.39 0.76 -37.54
N PRO A 372 15.72 1.38 -36.55
CA PRO A 372 14.81 0.64 -35.67
C PRO A 372 13.57 0.26 -36.49
N THR A 373 13.41 -1.03 -36.75
CA THR A 373 12.15 -1.57 -37.26
C THR A 373 11.15 -1.62 -36.12
N LEU A 374 9.92 -1.21 -36.39
CA LEU A 374 8.73 -1.07 -35.52
C LEU A 374 8.31 -2.32 -34.71
N PHE A 375 9.16 -3.34 -34.67
CA PHE A 375 8.93 -4.68 -34.15
C PHE A 375 9.71 -4.98 -32.85
N GLU A 376 10.55 -4.07 -32.36
CA GLU A 376 11.39 -4.29 -31.17
C GLU A 376 10.68 -4.06 -29.83
N SER A 377 9.39 -3.69 -29.81
CA SER A 377 8.62 -3.42 -28.59
C SER A 377 7.38 -4.30 -28.42
N TRP A 378 7.29 -5.43 -29.13
CA TRP A 378 6.11 -6.29 -29.05
C TRP A 378 6.20 -7.23 -27.86
N GLU A 379 5.23 -7.14 -26.95
CA GLU A 379 5.09 -8.10 -25.87
C GLU A 379 4.51 -9.42 -26.41
N ARG A 380 4.62 -10.50 -25.62
CA ARG A 380 4.18 -11.85 -26.05
C ARG A 380 2.69 -11.85 -26.45
N GLU A 381 1.90 -11.02 -25.81
CA GLU A 381 0.46 -10.87 -26.05
C GLU A 381 0.17 -10.13 -27.36
N ASP A 382 0.95 -9.10 -27.70
CA ASP A 382 0.86 -8.39 -28.98
C ASP A 382 1.18 -9.33 -30.16
N THR A 383 2.17 -10.21 -29.99
CA THR A 383 2.47 -11.22 -31.00
C THR A 383 1.32 -12.22 -31.19
N TYR A 384 0.66 -12.66 -30.11
CA TYR A 384 -0.50 -13.55 -30.23
C TYR A 384 -1.71 -12.85 -30.84
N ALA A 385 -1.95 -11.60 -30.48
CA ALA A 385 -3.05 -10.80 -31.03
C ALA A 385 -2.88 -10.61 -32.55
N ALA A 386 -1.69 -10.26 -33.02
CA ALA A 386 -1.47 -10.14 -34.46
C ALA A 386 -1.54 -11.47 -35.20
N LEU A 387 -1.02 -12.56 -34.62
CA LEU A 387 -1.16 -13.90 -35.20
C LEU A 387 -2.63 -14.33 -35.31
N ALA A 388 -3.46 -14.01 -34.31
CA ALA A 388 -4.89 -14.28 -34.34
C ALA A 388 -5.59 -13.50 -35.47
N VAL A 389 -5.24 -12.22 -35.66
CA VAL A 389 -5.78 -11.40 -36.77
C VAL A 389 -5.36 -11.96 -38.12
N VAL A 390 -4.09 -12.32 -38.30
CA VAL A 390 -3.60 -12.92 -39.55
C VAL A 390 -4.30 -14.25 -39.84
N ALA A 391 -4.48 -15.11 -38.85
CA ALA A 391 -5.18 -16.39 -38.98
C ALA A 391 -6.66 -16.19 -39.35
N ALA A 392 -7.33 -15.20 -38.77
CA ALA A 392 -8.71 -14.87 -39.10
C ALA A 392 -8.85 -14.38 -40.56
N VAL A 393 -7.97 -13.48 -41.00
CA VAL A 393 -7.97 -12.98 -42.39
C VAL A 393 -7.70 -14.13 -43.38
N ALA A 394 -6.73 -15.01 -43.08
CA ALA A 394 -6.46 -16.18 -43.92
C ALA A 394 -7.66 -17.12 -43.99
N SER A 395 -8.35 -17.36 -42.89
CA SER A 395 -9.55 -18.21 -42.83
C SER A 395 -10.69 -17.64 -43.68
N VAL A 396 -10.91 -16.33 -43.61
CA VAL A 396 -11.91 -15.64 -44.45
C VAL A 396 -11.53 -15.71 -45.94
N ALA A 397 -10.25 -15.52 -46.28
CA ALA A 397 -9.78 -15.62 -47.67
C ALA A 397 -9.97 -17.02 -48.24
N VAL A 398 -9.68 -18.07 -47.46
CA VAL A 398 -9.91 -19.46 -47.86
C VAL A 398 -11.41 -19.72 -48.04
N ALA A 399 -12.25 -19.33 -47.08
CA ALA A 399 -13.70 -19.48 -47.19
C ALA A 399 -14.27 -18.77 -48.43
N TYR A 400 -13.78 -17.55 -48.72
CA TYR A 400 -14.17 -16.79 -49.92
C TYR A 400 -13.71 -17.48 -51.21
N SER A 401 -12.53 -18.11 -51.21
CA SER A 401 -12.05 -18.85 -52.39
C SER A 401 -12.92 -20.08 -52.71
N TYR A 402 -13.41 -20.80 -51.69
CA TYR A 402 -14.37 -21.89 -51.88
C TYR A 402 -15.72 -21.38 -52.36
N TYR A 403 -16.21 -20.27 -51.81
CA TYR A 403 -17.44 -19.62 -52.29
C TYR A 403 -17.35 -19.24 -53.77
N ARG A 404 -16.21 -18.71 -54.22
CA ARG A 404 -15.97 -18.33 -55.63
C ARG A 404 -15.76 -19.51 -56.58
N GLN A 405 -15.55 -20.71 -56.07
CA GLN A 405 -15.46 -21.94 -56.87
C GLN A 405 -16.81 -22.66 -56.97
N LEU A 406 -17.74 -22.39 -56.04
CA LEU A 406 -19.09 -22.94 -55.99
C LEU A 406 -20.14 -22.03 -56.66
N SER A 407 -19.74 -20.81 -57.04
CA SER A 407 -20.48 -19.86 -57.89
C SER A 407 -19.86 -19.81 -59.28
#